data_AF-A0A226X390-F1
#
_entry.id   AF-A0A226X390-F1
#
_cell.length_a   1.000
_cell.length_b   1.000
_cell.length_c   1.000
_cell.angle_alpha   90.00
_cell.angle_beta   90.00
_cell.angle_gamma   90.00
#
_symmetry.space_group_name_H-M   'P 1'
#
loop_
_entity.id
_entity.type
_entity.pdbx_description
1 polymer ?
#
loop_
_entity_poly.entity_id
_entity_poly.type
_entity_poly.pdbx_seq_one_letter_code
_entity_poly.pdbx_strand_id
1 'polypeptide(L)' 'MRYDDRIAEVLGAARGNRVMIRSVHPDGITRLTAVKWINLVPLGEQLF' A
#
# COMPACT_ATOMS: atom_id res chain seq x y z
N MET A 1 -1.92 -4.70 14.80
CA MET A 1 -1.84 -3.45 14.01
C MET A 1 -2.77 -3.62 12.82
N ARG A 2 -3.96 -3.01 12.85
CA ARG A 2 -4.85 -2.99 11.68
C ARG A 2 -4.30 -1.93 10.72
N TYR A 3 -4.05 -2.32 9.48
CA TYR A 3 -3.90 -1.33 8.43
C TYR A 3 -5.32 -0.81 8.18
N ASP A 4 -5.58 0.46 8.52
CA ASP A 4 -6.78 1.15 8.04
C ASP A 4 -6.88 1.04 6.52
N ASP A 5 -8.08 1.24 5.98
CA ASP A 5 -8.27 1.45 4.55
C ASP A 5 -7.44 2.66 4.12
N ARG A 6 -6.35 2.40 3.41
CA ARG A 6 -5.38 3.40 2.95
C ARG A 6 -5.10 3.19 1.48
N ILE A 7 -4.99 4.32 0.78
CA ILE A 7 -4.52 4.33 -0.59
C ILE A 7 -3.00 4.17 -0.57
N ALA A 8 -2.51 3.25 -1.38
CA ALA A 8 -1.10 2.99 -1.53
C ALA A 8 -0.71 2.81 -2.99
N GLU A 9 0.43 3.38 -3.35
CA GLU A 9 1.07 3.19 -4.65
C GLU A 9 2.02 1.98 -4.57
N VAL A 10 1.90 1.05 -5.52
CA VAL A 10 2.85 -0.08 -5.65
C VAL A 10 4.08 0.39 -6.40
N LEU A 11 5.26 0.29 -5.77
CA LEU A 11 6.52 0.73 -6.34
C LEU A 11 7.29 -0.40 -7.05
N GLY A 12 6.93 -1.66 -6.78
CA GLY A 12 7.55 -2.82 -7.41
C GLY A 12 7.72 -4.02 -6.49
N ALA A 13 8.38 -5.06 -7.01
CA ALA A 13 8.63 -6.29 -6.29
C ALA A 13 9.59 -6.09 -5.10
N ALA A 14 9.36 -6.85 -4.03
CA ALA A 14 10.26 -6.97 -2.89
C ALA A 14 10.67 -8.43 -2.69
N ARG A 15 11.43 -8.72 -1.63
CA ARG A 15 11.84 -10.09 -1.32
C ARG A 15 10.64 -10.97 -0.97
N GLY A 16 10.58 -12.15 -1.57
CA GLY A 16 9.51 -13.13 -1.37
C GLY A 16 8.21 -12.71 -2.04
N ASN A 17 7.07 -13.19 -1.54
CA ASN A 17 5.75 -12.80 -2.05
C ASN A 17 5.30 -11.45 -1.48
N ARG A 18 6.13 -10.41 -1.65
CA ARG A 18 5.89 -9.06 -1.14
C ARG A 18 6.15 -8.02 -2.21
N VAL A 19 5.50 -6.87 -2.03
CA VAL A 19 5.74 -5.67 -2.85
C VAL A 19 6.03 -4.47 -1.98
N MET A 20 6.86 -3.59 -2.51
CA MET A 20 7.09 -2.27 -1.92
C MET A 20 5.90 -1.38 -2.23
N ILE A 21 5.37 -0.74 -1.20
CA ILE A 21 4.33 0.28 -1.35
C ILE A 21 4.77 1.61 -0.74
N ARG A 22 4.22 2.69 -1.28
CA ARG A 22 4.14 4.00 -0.63
C ARG A 22 2.70 4.23 -0.19
N SER A 23 2.47 4.33 1.12
CA SER A 23 1.14 4.61 1.68
C SER A 23 1.07 5.99 2.31
N VAL A 24 -0.07 6.67 2.15
CA VAL A 24 -0.38 7.90 2.90
C VAL A 24 -1.09 7.52 4.20
N HIS A 25 -0.66 8.11 5.30
CA HIS A 25 -1.23 7.86 6.62
C HIS A 25 -2.12 9.03 7.08
N PRO A 26 -2.97 8.84 8.11
CA PRO A 26 -3.84 9.90 8.63
C PRO A 26 -3.09 11.15 9.13
N ASP A 27 -1.81 10.98 9.50
CA ASP A 27 -0.89 12.05 9.88
C ASP A 27 -0.36 12.83 8.65
N GLY A 28 -0.78 12.49 7.43
CA GLY A 28 -0.31 13.07 6.17
C GLY A 28 1.07 12.56 5.73
N ILE A 29 1.72 11.71 6.53
CA ILE A 29 3.08 11.24 6.28
C ILE A 29 3.04 10.03 5.34
N THR A 30 3.94 10.02 4.37
CA THR A 30 4.16 8.85 3.52
C THR A 30 5.09 7.85 4.20
N ARG A 31 4.79 6.56 4.11
CA ARG A 31 5.68 5.49 4.58
C ARG A 31 5.94 4.50 3.45
N LEU A 32 7.19 4.04 3.37
CA LEU A 32 7.61 2.96 2.48
C LEU A 32 7.61 1.66 3.27
N THR A 33 6.90 0.65 2.79
CA THR A 33 6.80 -0.64 3.50
C THR A 33 6.64 -1.80 2.53
N ALA A 34 7.22 -2.94 2.87
CA ALA A 34 6.98 -4.20 2.15
C ALA A 34 5.74 -4.90 2.69
N VAL A 35 4.70 -5.07 1.87
CA VAL A 35 3.46 -5.79 2.25
C VAL A 35 3.28 -7.04 1.39
N LYS A 36 2.47 -8.00 1.85
CA LYS A 36 2.10 -9.15 1.02
C LYS A 36 1.17 -8.69 -0.10
N TRP A 37 1.36 -9.19 -1.31
CA TRP A 37 0.49 -8.86 -2.45
C TRP A 37 -0.99 -9.13 -2.17
N ILE A 38 -1.29 -10.25 -1.51
CA ILE A 38 -2.66 -10.66 -1.13
C ILE A 38 -3.38 -9.69 -0.17
N ASN A 39 -2.66 -8.74 0.43
CA ASN A 39 -3.24 -7.73 1.32
C ASN A 39 -3.59 -6.43 0.58
N LEU A 40 -3.40 -6.38 -0.74
CA LEU A 40 -3.74 -5.23 -1.58
C LEU A 40 -4.99 -5.55 -2.39
N VAL A 41 -5.87 -4.56 -2.49
CA VAL A 41 -7.06 -4.60 -3.34
C VAL A 41 -6.94 -3.45 -4.36
N PRO A 42 -7.19 -3.69 -5.66
CA PRO A 42 -7.20 -2.62 -6.65
C PRO A 42 -8.22 -1.54 -6.27
N LEU A 43 -7.83 -0.27 -6.38
CA LEU A 43 -8.68 0.87 -6.03
C LEU A 43 -9.87 1.05 -7.02
N GLY A 44 -9.84 0.36 -8.17
CA GLY A 44 -10.89 0.45 -9.19
C GLY A 44 -10.93 1.82 -9.88
N GLU A 45 -12.11 2.23 -10.33
CA GLU A 45 -12.36 3.51 -11.07
C GLU A 45 -12.57 4.72 -10.15
N GLN A 46 -12.16 4.65 -8.88
CA GLN A 46 -12.37 5.75 -7.95
C GLN A 46 -11.49 6.95 -8.33
N LEU A 47 -12.13 8.01 -8.84
CA LEU A 47 -11.51 9.31 -9.07
C LEU A 47 -11.34 10.01 -7.71
N PHE A 48 -10.13 10.49 -7.45
CA PHE A 48 -9.69 11.10 -6.19
C PHE A 48 -10.54 12.28 -5.74
#